data_AF-A0A9P7EBJ1-F1
#
_entry.id   AF-A0A9P7EBJ1-F1
#
_cell.length_a   1.000
_cell.length_b   1.000
_cell.length_c   1.000
_cell.angle_alpha   90.00
_cell.angle_beta   90.00
_cell.angle_gamma   90.00
#
_symmetry.space_group_name_H-M   'P 1'
#
loop_
_entity.id
_entity.type
_entity.pdbx_description
1 polymer ?
#
loop_
_entity_poly.entity_id
_entity_poly.type
_entity_poly.pdbx_seq_one_letter_code
_entity_poly.pdbx_strand_id
1 'polypeptide(L)'
;SHYASPDFQPYVPQMNMNVEQRLGAMSYSTNKTNTTVPFLHRALPQKLSTEEPDDHDMAEFREPRKVEAMKLIRYHLDNFMRNSAYILPASLRPTLVQSPSQSVIDRIIYPELRDRIILLRGQFSLADCFFDYSKAIKVYEDDVLSHHNWELAEWWLRKYSHLVDKPTLNVCNRWRRERGEPDLLLSDIGTQGILPRP
;
A
#
# COMPACT_ATOMS: atom_id res chain seq x y z
N SER A 1 64.99 27.51 -8.61
CA SER A 1 64.93 26.24 -7.86
C SER A 1 63.55 26.14 -7.24
N HIS A 2 62.53 25.50 -7.83
CA HIS A 2 62.26 24.05 -7.94
C HIS A 2 62.49 23.36 -6.57
N TYR A 3 61.53 22.73 -5.89
CA TYR A 3 60.49 21.72 -6.24
C TYR A 3 59.39 21.75 -5.15
N ALA A 4 58.22 21.10 -5.16
CA ALA A 4 57.30 20.48 -6.11
C ALA A 4 56.10 20.00 -5.27
N SER A 5 54.87 20.18 -5.76
CA SER A 5 53.63 19.70 -5.14
C SER A 5 53.48 18.18 -5.29
N PRO A 6 52.86 17.46 -4.33
CA PRO A 6 52.52 16.06 -4.54
C PRO A 6 51.24 15.92 -5.38
N ASP A 7 51.33 14.99 -6.34
CA ASP A 7 50.36 14.70 -7.39
C ASP A 7 48.99 14.22 -6.89
N PHE A 8 47.93 14.82 -7.43
CA PHE A 8 46.59 14.25 -7.50
C PHE A 8 46.54 13.28 -8.69
N GLN A 9 46.21 12.00 -8.44
CA GLN A 9 45.82 11.05 -9.48
C GLN A 9 44.38 10.57 -9.21
N PRO A 10 43.46 10.70 -10.19
CA PRO A 10 42.05 10.36 -10.03
C PRO A 10 41.80 8.86 -10.26
N TYR A 11 41.10 8.22 -9.34
CA TYR A 11 40.62 6.84 -9.52
C TYR A 11 39.33 6.85 -10.35
N VAL A 12 39.41 6.41 -11.60
CA VAL A 12 38.24 6.11 -12.44
C VAL A 12 38.01 4.60 -12.48
N PRO A 13 36.85 4.09 -12.04
CA PRO A 13 36.51 2.68 -12.19
C PRO A 13 36.23 2.33 -13.67
N GLN A 14 36.89 1.30 -14.19
CA GLN A 14 36.59 0.71 -15.51
C GLN A 14 35.18 0.09 -15.50
N MET A 15 34.27 0.63 -16.32
CA MET A 15 32.99 0.00 -16.62
C MET A 15 33.19 -1.10 -17.68
N ASN A 16 32.95 -2.35 -17.30
CA ASN A 16 32.95 -3.49 -18.20
C ASN A 16 31.59 -3.55 -18.92
N MET A 17 31.54 -3.04 -20.17
CA MET A 17 30.38 -3.17 -21.04
C MET A 17 30.36 -4.56 -21.67
N ASN A 18 29.64 -5.51 -21.06
CA ASN A 18 29.26 -6.75 -21.73
C ASN A 18 27.84 -6.61 -22.26
N VAL A 19 27.71 -6.09 -23.48
CA VAL A 19 26.44 -6.01 -24.23
C VAL A 19 26.48 -7.07 -25.33
N GLU A 20 26.03 -8.28 -25.01
CA GLU A 20 25.60 -9.27 -26.00
C GLU A 20 24.35 -9.98 -25.47
N GLN A 21 23.15 -9.64 -25.99
CA GLN A 21 22.57 -10.18 -27.22
C GLN A 21 21.79 -11.47 -26.95
N ARG A 22 20.48 -11.35 -26.65
CA ARG A 22 19.42 -12.31 -27.03
C ARG A 22 18.07 -11.60 -27.17
N LEU A 23 17.84 -10.98 -28.32
CA LEU A 23 16.49 -10.64 -28.78
C LEU A 23 15.86 -11.92 -29.32
N GLY A 24 14.91 -12.48 -28.58
CA GLY A 24 14.04 -13.56 -29.07
C GLY A 24 13.01 -13.00 -30.03
N ALA A 25 13.14 -13.34 -31.32
CA ALA A 25 12.11 -13.10 -32.31
C ALA A 25 10.93 -14.06 -32.05
N MET A 26 9.75 -13.52 -31.76
CA MET A 26 8.50 -14.28 -31.72
C MET A 26 7.81 -14.17 -33.07
N SER A 27 7.85 -15.25 -33.83
CA SER A 27 7.15 -15.45 -35.10
C SER A 27 5.65 -15.63 -34.84
N TYR A 28 4.80 -14.83 -35.48
CA TYR A 28 3.36 -15.05 -35.50
C TYR A 28 3.00 -16.01 -36.64
N SER A 29 2.54 -17.21 -36.30
CA SER A 29 1.96 -18.15 -37.26
C SER A 29 0.43 -18.04 -37.22
N THR A 30 -0.12 -17.45 -38.28
CA THR A 30 -1.56 -17.35 -38.54
C THR A 30 -2.02 -18.61 -39.25
N ASN A 31 -2.73 -19.51 -38.56
CA ASN A 31 -3.39 -20.65 -39.20
C ASN A 31 -4.87 -20.34 -39.46
N LYS A 32 -5.21 -20.15 -40.74
CA LYS A 32 -6.57 -20.28 -41.27
C LYS A 32 -6.66 -21.61 -42.03
N THR A 33 -7.45 -22.55 -41.54
CA THR A 33 -8.04 -23.60 -42.38
C THR A 33 -9.40 -24.01 -41.80
N ASN A 34 -10.45 -23.73 -42.57
CA ASN A 34 -11.79 -24.30 -42.42
C ASN A 34 -11.73 -25.82 -42.58
N THR A 35 -12.35 -26.57 -41.68
CA THR A 35 -12.86 -27.91 -42.01
C THR A 35 -14.09 -28.21 -41.16
N THR A 36 -15.18 -28.50 -41.87
CA THR A 36 -16.54 -28.81 -41.43
C THR A 36 -16.62 -30.23 -40.89
N VAL A 37 -17.29 -30.42 -39.75
CA VAL A 37 -18.00 -31.68 -39.39
C VAL A 37 -19.12 -31.38 -38.39
N PRO A 38 -20.35 -31.88 -38.60
CA PRO A 38 -21.46 -31.66 -37.68
C PRO A 38 -21.48 -32.77 -36.61
N PHE A 39 -21.73 -32.43 -35.35
CA PHE A 39 -22.03 -33.47 -34.35
C PHE A 39 -23.18 -33.08 -33.42
N LEU A 40 -24.11 -34.04 -33.35
CA LEU A 40 -25.39 -34.09 -32.66
C LEU A 40 -25.40 -33.59 -31.21
N HIS A 41 -26.55 -33.02 -30.85
CA HIS A 41 -27.00 -32.77 -29.49
C HIS A 41 -26.88 -34.01 -28.59
N ARG A 42 -26.21 -33.85 -27.45
CA ARG A 42 -26.43 -34.67 -26.25
C ARG A 42 -26.64 -33.74 -25.06
N ALA A 43 -27.88 -33.68 -24.58
CA ALA A 43 -28.23 -33.00 -23.35
C ALA A 43 -27.71 -33.81 -22.13
N LEU A 44 -27.01 -33.13 -21.23
CA LEU A 44 -26.70 -33.55 -19.87
C LEU A 44 -26.98 -32.36 -18.94
N PRO A 45 -27.64 -32.54 -17.79
CA PRO A 45 -27.92 -31.45 -16.88
C PRO A 45 -26.69 -31.21 -16.00
N GLN A 46 -25.86 -30.22 -16.34
CA GLN A 46 -24.83 -29.73 -15.41
C GLN A 46 -25.44 -28.65 -14.52
N LYS A 47 -25.94 -29.07 -13.36
CA LYS A 47 -25.85 -28.23 -12.16
C LYS A 47 -24.37 -28.09 -11.83
N LEU A 48 -23.74 -27.07 -12.39
CA LEU A 48 -22.49 -26.53 -11.87
C LEU A 48 -22.85 -25.15 -11.32
N SER A 49 -23.07 -25.11 -10.01
CA SER A 49 -23.04 -23.88 -9.24
C SER A 49 -21.62 -23.32 -9.34
N THR A 50 -21.37 -22.55 -10.39
CA THR A 50 -20.30 -21.58 -10.42
C THR A 50 -20.75 -20.49 -9.45
N GLU A 51 -20.34 -20.60 -8.19
CA GLU A 51 -20.25 -19.42 -7.34
C GLU A 51 -19.13 -18.57 -7.96
N GLU A 52 -19.53 -17.69 -8.88
CA GLU A 52 -18.71 -16.56 -9.31
C GLU A 52 -18.30 -15.82 -8.03
N PRO A 53 -17.00 -15.55 -7.82
CA PRO A 53 -16.57 -14.76 -6.68
C PRO A 53 -17.25 -13.39 -6.80
N ASP A 54 -17.98 -13.02 -5.76
CA ASP A 54 -18.76 -11.79 -5.66
C ASP A 54 -17.94 -10.59 -6.17
N ASP A 55 -18.36 -10.00 -7.31
CA ASP A 55 -17.72 -8.84 -7.95
C ASP A 55 -17.51 -7.67 -6.96
N HIS A 56 -18.28 -7.65 -5.86
CA HIS A 56 -18.19 -6.68 -4.79
C HIS A 56 -16.82 -6.69 -4.07
N ASP A 57 -16.18 -7.85 -3.89
CA ASP A 57 -14.88 -7.98 -3.21
C ASP A 57 -13.70 -7.48 -4.07
N MET A 58 -13.84 -7.49 -5.39
CA MET A 58 -12.79 -7.03 -6.32
C MET A 58 -12.89 -5.54 -6.67
N ALA A 59 -14.04 -4.90 -6.39
CA ALA A 59 -14.27 -3.48 -6.63
C ALA A 59 -13.61 -2.59 -5.56
N GLU A 60 -13.54 -3.04 -4.31
CA GLU A 60 -12.96 -2.27 -3.18
C GLU A 60 -11.42 -2.08 -3.30
N PHE A 61 -10.76 -2.94 -4.10
CA PHE A 61 -9.35 -2.79 -4.49
C PHE A 61 -9.14 -1.86 -5.71
N ARG A 62 -10.22 -1.35 -6.34
CA ARG A 62 -10.17 -0.53 -7.55
C ARG A 62 -10.55 0.93 -7.32
N GLU A 63 -10.65 1.42 -6.09
CA GLU A 63 -10.84 2.85 -5.87
C GLU A 63 -9.65 3.62 -6.51
N PRO A 64 -9.87 4.43 -7.57
CA PRO A 64 -8.78 4.98 -8.37
C PRO A 64 -7.79 5.79 -7.54
N ARG A 65 -8.31 6.54 -6.56
CA ARG A 65 -7.51 7.35 -5.61
C ARG A 65 -6.64 6.49 -4.70
N LYS A 66 -7.17 5.39 -4.19
CA LYS A 66 -6.39 4.45 -3.36
C LYS A 66 -5.24 3.83 -4.17
N VAL A 67 -5.49 3.48 -5.43
CA VAL A 67 -4.46 2.96 -6.35
C VAL A 67 -3.40 4.01 -6.65
N GLU A 68 -3.82 5.25 -6.94
CA GLU A 68 -2.92 6.38 -7.14
C GLU A 68 -2.07 6.66 -5.91
N ALA A 69 -2.69 6.72 -4.74
CA ALA A 69 -2.03 6.94 -3.46
C ALA A 69 -0.95 5.88 -3.22
N MET A 70 -1.28 4.60 -3.41
CA MET A 70 -0.34 3.50 -3.20
C MET A 70 0.85 3.56 -4.17
N LYS A 71 0.62 3.97 -5.43
CA LYS A 71 1.69 4.19 -6.42
C LYS A 71 2.60 5.35 -6.01
N LEU A 72 2.02 6.48 -5.60
CA LEU A 72 2.79 7.66 -5.20
C LEU A 72 3.58 7.43 -3.91
N ILE A 73 2.97 6.79 -2.90
CA ILE A 73 3.66 6.39 -1.68
C ILE A 73 4.87 5.52 -2.01
N ARG A 74 4.68 4.47 -2.83
CA ARG A 74 5.78 3.61 -3.26
C ARG A 74 6.85 4.39 -4.01
N TYR A 75 6.45 5.24 -4.95
CA TYR A 75 7.39 6.07 -5.72
C TYR A 75 8.27 6.94 -4.81
N HIS A 76 7.67 7.66 -3.86
CA HIS A 76 8.41 8.55 -2.96
C HIS A 76 9.36 7.79 -2.04
N LEU A 77 8.91 6.67 -1.46
CA LEU A 77 9.74 5.85 -0.58
C LEU A 77 10.89 5.18 -1.35
N ASP A 78 10.62 4.64 -2.55
CA ASP A 78 11.66 4.01 -3.38
C ASP A 78 12.73 5.02 -3.83
N ASN A 79 12.33 6.28 -4.13
CA ASN A 79 13.28 7.35 -4.45
C ASN A 79 14.12 7.75 -3.24
N PHE A 80 13.50 7.89 -2.07
CA PHE A 80 14.20 8.20 -0.82
C PHE A 80 15.20 7.11 -0.42
N MET A 81 14.86 5.84 -0.63
CA MET A 81 15.75 4.72 -0.40
C MET A 81 16.98 4.71 -1.32
N ARG A 82 16.83 5.17 -2.57
CA ARG A 82 17.92 5.26 -3.55
C ARG A 82 18.78 6.51 -3.35
N ASN A 83 18.17 7.59 -2.85
CA ASN A 83 18.81 8.86 -2.63
C ASN A 83 18.25 9.50 -1.36
N SER A 84 19.04 9.46 -0.27
CA SER A 84 18.64 10.06 1.01
C SER A 84 18.49 11.58 0.98
N ALA A 85 18.96 12.26 -0.07
CA ALA A 85 18.71 13.68 -0.29
C ALA A 85 17.35 13.98 -0.94
N TYR A 86 16.60 12.95 -1.34
CA TYR A 86 15.25 13.10 -1.87
C TYR A 86 14.30 13.65 -0.80
N ILE A 87 13.52 14.67 -1.14
CA ILE A 87 12.58 15.30 -0.21
C ILE A 87 11.27 14.52 -0.20
N LEU A 88 10.94 13.91 0.93
CA LEU A 88 9.67 13.24 1.11
C LEU A 88 8.52 14.25 1.34
N PRO A 89 7.31 13.95 0.79
CA PRO A 89 6.07 14.60 1.19
C PRO A 89 5.91 14.55 2.72
N ALA A 90 5.26 15.57 3.30
CA ALA A 90 5.18 15.74 4.76
C ALA A 90 4.69 14.48 5.48
N SER A 91 3.62 13.83 4.98
CA SER A 91 3.05 12.61 5.57
C SER A 91 3.96 11.38 5.51
N LEU A 92 4.94 11.37 4.59
CA LEU A 92 5.85 10.23 4.39
C LEU A 92 7.21 10.42 5.05
N ARG A 93 7.54 11.63 5.53
CA ARG A 93 8.81 11.89 6.22
C ARG A 93 8.99 10.94 7.41
N PRO A 94 10.21 10.46 7.68
CA PRO A 94 10.48 9.66 8.87
C PRO A 94 10.12 10.43 10.15
N THR A 95 9.44 9.74 11.06
CA THR A 95 9.23 10.22 12.43
C THR A 95 10.47 9.95 13.29
N LEU A 96 10.45 10.45 14.53
CA LEU A 96 11.54 10.21 15.48
C LEU A 96 11.74 8.74 15.85
N VAL A 97 10.66 7.94 15.79
CA VAL A 97 10.68 6.52 16.16
C VAL A 97 11.07 5.64 14.97
N GLN A 98 10.91 6.13 13.74
CA GLN A 98 11.27 5.40 12.53
C GLN A 98 12.79 5.34 12.37
N SER A 99 13.32 4.12 12.47
CA SER A 99 14.68 3.82 12.01
C SER A 99 14.69 3.74 10.48
N PRO A 100 15.80 4.08 9.80
CA PRO A 100 15.91 4.11 8.32
C PRO A 100 15.80 2.74 7.62
N SER A 101 15.40 1.69 8.35
CA SER A 101 15.08 0.39 7.77
C SER A 101 13.79 0.47 6.95
N GLN A 102 13.80 -0.13 5.76
CA GLN A 102 12.68 -0.20 4.81
C GLN A 102 11.52 -1.02 5.38
N SER A 103 10.73 -0.40 6.26
CA SER A 103 9.63 -1.09 6.91
C SER A 103 8.40 -1.01 6.02
N VAL A 104 7.61 -2.09 5.97
CA VAL A 104 6.25 -2.04 5.39
C VAL A 104 5.40 -0.95 6.08
N ILE A 105 5.75 -0.61 7.32
CA ILE A 105 5.15 0.46 8.14
C ILE A 105 5.27 1.84 7.47
N ASP A 106 6.34 2.09 6.72
CA ASP A 106 6.59 3.40 6.10
C ASP A 106 5.53 3.75 5.04
N ARG A 107 4.77 2.76 4.57
CA ARG A 107 3.66 2.90 3.61
C ARG A 107 2.38 3.44 4.23
N ILE A 108 2.28 3.53 5.54
CA ILE A 108 1.13 4.13 6.23
C ILE A 108 1.26 5.66 6.17
N ILE A 109 0.20 6.34 5.75
CA ILE A 109 0.23 7.79 5.54
C ILE A 109 0.17 8.58 6.85
N TYR A 110 -0.44 8.02 7.90
CA TYR A 110 -0.59 8.66 9.20
C TYR A 110 0.70 8.54 10.03
N PRO A 111 1.41 9.64 10.31
CA PRO A 111 2.67 9.60 11.06
C PRO A 111 2.51 9.00 12.46
N GLU A 112 1.48 9.40 13.20
CA GLU A 112 1.23 8.95 14.57
C GLU A 112 0.87 7.46 14.63
N LEU A 113 0.14 6.98 13.62
CA LEU A 113 -0.20 5.56 13.53
C LEU A 113 1.04 4.71 13.25
N ARG A 114 1.98 5.19 12.42
CA ARG A 114 3.26 4.51 12.21
C ARG A 114 4.02 4.37 13.53
N ASP A 115 4.11 5.44 14.30
CA ASP A 115 4.80 5.44 15.60
C ASP A 115 4.17 4.44 16.55
N ARG A 116 2.84 4.43 16.67
CA ARG A 116 2.08 3.47 17.48
C ARG A 116 2.36 2.02 17.07
N ILE A 117 2.35 1.73 15.76
CA ILE A 117 2.64 0.39 15.22
C ILE A 117 4.08 -0.04 15.52
N ILE A 118 5.03 0.88 15.45
CA ILE A 118 6.44 0.60 15.74
C ILE A 118 6.64 0.34 17.24
N LEU A 119 6.09 1.19 18.10
CA LEU A 119 6.23 1.09 19.55
C LEU A 119 5.57 -0.17 20.12
N LEU A 120 4.43 -0.56 19.55
CA LEU A 120 3.66 -1.74 19.98
C LEU A 120 3.97 -2.99 19.14
N ARG A 121 5.04 -2.95 18.35
CA ARG A 121 5.44 -4.08 17.50
C ARG A 121 5.65 -5.34 18.34
N GLY A 122 5.06 -6.45 17.88
CA GLY A 122 5.09 -7.74 18.57
C GLY A 122 3.92 -7.98 19.52
N GLN A 123 3.08 -6.98 19.79
CA GLN A 123 1.86 -7.15 20.59
C GLN A 123 0.63 -7.57 19.76
N PHE A 124 0.75 -7.50 18.43
CA PHE A 124 -0.29 -7.87 17.47
C PHE A 124 0.33 -8.42 16.18
N SER A 125 -0.49 -9.10 15.38
CA SER A 125 -0.09 -9.57 14.04
C SER A 125 -0.01 -8.40 13.07
N LEU A 126 1.20 -8.04 12.66
CA LEU A 126 1.42 -6.96 11.69
C LEU A 126 0.77 -7.29 10.34
N ALA A 127 0.84 -8.54 9.90
CA ALA A 127 0.25 -8.97 8.63
C ALA A 127 -1.27 -8.77 8.62
N ASP A 128 -1.96 -9.22 9.67
CA ASP A 128 -3.43 -9.07 9.77
C ASP A 128 -3.83 -7.61 9.91
N CYS A 129 -3.07 -6.82 10.69
CA CYS A 129 -3.29 -5.40 10.82
C CYS A 129 -3.17 -4.67 9.47
N PHE A 130 -2.17 -5.01 8.66
CA PHE A 130 -1.97 -4.42 7.34
C PHE A 130 -3.03 -4.85 6.33
N PHE A 131 -3.42 -6.12 6.37
CA PHE A 131 -4.50 -6.64 5.55
C PHE A 131 -5.81 -5.89 5.85
N ASP A 132 -6.17 -5.81 7.12
CA ASP A 132 -7.35 -5.08 7.58
C ASP A 132 -7.26 -3.58 7.27
N TYR A 133 -6.09 -2.97 7.48
CA TYR A 133 -5.85 -1.57 7.15
C TYR A 133 -6.10 -1.31 5.67
N SER A 134 -5.62 -2.19 4.78
CA SER A 134 -5.85 -2.07 3.34
C SER A 134 -7.33 -2.12 2.97
N LYS A 135 -8.17 -2.81 3.73
CA LYS A 135 -9.63 -2.85 3.54
C LYS A 135 -10.33 -1.63 4.15
N ALA A 136 -9.83 -1.15 5.28
CA ALA A 136 -10.47 -0.08 6.05
C ALA A 136 -10.28 1.34 5.47
N ILE A 137 -9.31 1.53 4.57
CA ILE A 137 -8.97 2.84 4.03
C ILE A 137 -9.93 3.30 2.94
N LYS A 138 -10.34 4.55 3.04
CA LYS A 138 -10.98 5.33 1.97
C LYS A 138 -10.27 6.67 1.76
N VAL A 139 -10.17 7.12 0.50
CA VAL A 139 -9.46 8.38 0.14
C VAL A 139 -10.42 9.36 -0.56
N TYR A 140 -10.59 10.55 0.01
CA TYR A 140 -11.70 11.46 -0.34
C TYR A 140 -11.37 12.63 -1.27
N GLU A 141 -10.21 13.25 -1.14
CA GLU A 141 -9.82 14.43 -1.93
C GLU A 141 -8.70 14.08 -2.92
N ASP A 142 -8.33 15.02 -3.78
CA ASP A 142 -7.37 14.80 -4.85
C ASP A 142 -5.92 14.77 -4.34
N ASP A 143 -5.60 15.45 -3.24
CA ASP A 143 -4.30 15.28 -2.59
C ASP A 143 -4.27 13.97 -1.79
N VAL A 144 -3.92 12.90 -2.49
CA VAL A 144 -3.82 11.55 -1.94
C VAL A 144 -2.63 11.34 -0.99
N LEU A 145 -1.69 12.30 -0.92
CA LEU A 145 -0.53 12.23 -0.03
C LEU A 145 -0.74 13.02 1.27
N SER A 146 -1.84 13.78 1.37
CA SER A 146 -2.29 14.35 2.63
C SER A 146 -3.02 13.31 3.46
N HIS A 147 -2.49 12.99 4.64
CA HIS A 147 -3.14 12.05 5.57
C HIS A 147 -4.50 12.54 6.07
N HIS A 148 -4.77 13.85 6.01
CA HIS A 148 -6.11 14.38 6.29
C HIS A 148 -7.16 13.85 5.32
N ASN A 149 -6.78 13.42 4.11
CA ASN A 149 -7.72 12.97 3.09
C ASN A 149 -8.06 11.49 3.15
N TRP A 150 -7.52 10.81 4.15
CA TRP A 150 -7.73 9.40 4.40
C TRP A 150 -8.71 9.24 5.55
N GLU A 151 -9.55 8.24 5.47
CA GLU A 151 -10.39 7.78 6.56
C GLU A 151 -10.13 6.29 6.79
N LEU A 152 -10.11 5.91 8.07
CA LEU A 152 -10.18 4.52 8.49
C LEU A 152 -11.59 4.18 8.94
N ALA A 153 -12.11 3.07 8.43
CA ALA A 153 -13.41 2.56 8.82
C ALA A 153 -13.51 2.33 10.35
N GLU A 154 -14.68 2.60 10.91
CA GLU A 154 -14.94 2.50 12.35
C GLU A 154 -14.61 1.11 12.92
N TRP A 155 -14.90 0.04 12.19
CA TRP A 155 -14.60 -1.32 12.64
C TRP A 155 -13.10 -1.53 12.87
N TRP A 156 -12.25 -0.91 12.06
CA TRP A 156 -10.80 -0.99 12.19
C TRP A 156 -10.34 -0.19 13.40
N LEU A 157 -10.88 1.01 13.59
CA LEU A 157 -10.61 1.86 14.75
C LEU A 157 -10.97 1.16 16.07
N ARG A 158 -12.06 0.39 16.09
CA ARG A 158 -12.47 -0.42 17.25
C ARG A 158 -11.55 -1.62 17.48
N LYS A 159 -11.26 -2.39 16.42
CA LYS A 159 -10.40 -3.59 16.49
C LYS A 159 -8.97 -3.26 16.93
N TYR A 160 -8.42 -2.16 16.41
CA TYR A 160 -7.05 -1.72 16.66
C TYR A 160 -6.99 -0.45 17.51
N SER A 161 -7.94 -0.27 18.44
CA SER A 161 -8.07 0.94 19.27
C SER A 161 -6.81 1.32 20.04
N HIS A 162 -6.00 0.35 20.45
CA HIS A 162 -4.70 0.56 21.09
C HIS A 162 -3.64 1.22 20.17
N LEU A 163 -3.82 1.16 18.85
CA LEU A 163 -2.96 1.82 17.87
C LEU A 163 -3.43 3.24 17.51
N VAL A 164 -4.66 3.61 17.88
CA VAL A 164 -5.29 4.87 17.45
C VAL A 164 -4.98 5.97 18.46
N ASP A 165 -4.45 7.09 17.95
CA ASP A 165 -4.27 8.32 18.72
C ASP A 165 -5.27 9.41 18.31
N LYS A 166 -5.36 10.44 19.16
CA LYS A 166 -6.28 11.58 18.96
C LYS A 166 -6.16 12.24 17.58
N PRO A 167 -4.96 12.50 17.01
CA PRO A 167 -4.84 13.08 15.68
C PRO A 167 -5.46 12.20 14.58
N THR A 168 -5.16 10.90 14.58
CA THR A 168 -5.75 9.94 13.62
C THR A 168 -7.27 9.87 13.76
N LEU A 169 -7.78 9.81 14.99
CA LEU A 169 -9.22 9.78 15.25
C LEU A 169 -9.92 11.07 14.80
N ASN A 170 -9.30 12.24 15.02
CA ASN A 170 -9.86 13.52 14.58
C ASN A 170 -10.02 13.60 13.07
N VAL A 171 -9.06 13.06 12.30
CA VAL A 171 -9.17 12.99 10.83
C VAL A 171 -10.35 12.12 10.42
N CYS A 172 -10.52 10.95 11.04
CA CYS A 172 -11.65 10.06 10.77
C CYS A 172 -12.98 10.73 11.15
N ASN A 173 -13.06 11.36 12.33
CA ASN A 173 -14.25 12.08 12.79
C ASN A 173 -14.61 13.27 11.90
N ARG A 174 -13.65 13.94 11.24
CA ARG A 174 -13.99 14.92 10.20
C ARG A 174 -14.86 14.28 9.12
N TRP A 175 -14.42 13.16 8.55
CA TRP A 175 -15.15 12.49 7.48
C TRP A 175 -16.48 11.90 7.93
N ARG A 176 -16.57 11.41 9.17
CA ARG A 176 -17.84 11.02 9.79
C ARG A 176 -18.83 12.18 9.86
N ARG A 177 -18.39 13.36 10.32
CA ARG A 177 -19.25 14.56 10.37
C ARG A 177 -19.75 15.01 9.01
N GLU A 178 -18.93 14.91 7.97
CA GLU A 178 -19.35 15.20 6.58
C GLU A 178 -20.50 14.30 6.12
N ARG A 179 -20.63 13.09 6.69
CA ARG A 179 -21.75 12.15 6.43
C ARG A 179 -22.89 12.26 7.44
N GLY A 180 -22.79 13.15 8.43
CA GLY A 180 -23.76 13.24 9.53
C GLY A 180 -23.66 12.12 10.57
N GLU A 181 -22.55 11.37 10.59
CA GLU A 181 -22.27 10.36 11.62
C GLU A 181 -21.72 11.03 12.89
N PRO A 182 -21.99 10.48 14.09
CA PRO A 182 -21.46 11.00 15.34
C PRO A 182 -19.96 10.77 15.47
N ASP A 183 -19.27 11.70 16.13
CA ASP A 183 -17.87 11.58 16.50
C ASP A 183 -17.64 10.37 17.40
N LEU A 184 -16.58 9.61 17.09
CA LEU A 184 -16.09 8.54 17.95
C LEU A 184 -15.19 9.13 19.03
N LEU A 185 -15.32 8.65 20.26
CA LEU A 185 -14.37 8.94 21.34
C LEU A 185 -13.37 7.79 21.50
N LEU A 186 -12.15 8.11 21.97
CA LEU A 186 -11.13 7.08 22.26
C LEU A 186 -11.63 6.07 23.30
N SER A 187 -12.43 6.50 24.28
CA SER A 187 -13.09 5.62 25.26
C SER A 187 -14.01 4.59 24.61
N ASP A 188 -14.72 5.01 23.57
CA ASP A 188 -15.82 4.23 22.99
C ASP A 188 -15.29 3.13 22.08
N ILE A 189 -14.15 3.36 21.44
CA ILE A 189 -13.49 2.39 20.57
C ILE A 189 -12.66 1.36 21.35
N GLY A 190 -12.15 1.72 22.54
CA GLY A 190 -11.38 0.81 23.42
C GLY A 190 -12.24 -0.22 24.15
N THR A 191 -13.49 0.12 24.45
CA THR A 191 -14.37 -0.71 25.30
C THR A 191 -14.92 -1.95 24.57
N GLN A 192 -15.01 -1.92 23.23
CA GLN A 192 -15.59 -3.01 22.43
C GLN A 192 -14.61 -4.15 22.11
N GLY A 193 -13.32 -4.00 22.42
CA GLY A 193 -12.30 -5.05 22.24
C GLY A 193 -12.30 -6.12 23.33
N ILE A 194 -13.09 -5.96 24.39
CA ILE A 194 -13.13 -6.83 25.58
C ILE A 194 -14.50 -7.51 25.70
N LEU A 195 -15.04 -8.05 24.61
CA LEU A 195 -16.13 -9.02 24.71
C LEU A 195 -15.53 -10.42 24.84
N PRO A 196 -15.78 -11.15 25.94
CA PRO A 196 -15.40 -12.55 26.02
C PRO A 196 -16.23 -13.31 24.99
N ARG A 197 -15.59 -14.14 24.15
CA ARG A 197 -16.35 -15.11 23.34
C ARG A 197 -17.07 -16.07 24.30
N PRO A 198 -18.33 -16.44 24.01
CA PRO A 198 -19.04 -17.48 24.75
C PRO A 198 -18.34 -18.85 24.61
#